data_AF-A0A316GS97-F1
#
_entry.id   AF-A0A316GS97-F1
#
_cell.length_a   1.000
_cell.length_b   1.000
_cell.length_c   1.000
_cell.angle_alpha   90.00
_cell.angle_beta   90.00
_cell.angle_gamma   90.00
#
_symmetry.space_group_name_H-M   'P 1'
#
loop_
_entity.id
_entity.type
_entity.pdbx_description
1 polymer ?
#
loop_
_entity_poly.entity_id
_entity_poly.type
_entity_poly.pdbx_seq_one_letter_code
_entity_poly.pdbx_strand_id
1 'polypeptide(L)'
;NVGGSKGPEAGLFLITGPDYHGMVPAGMKQIKVGTRLAVVANRVFVNGDADLPSARAVQEGFNLLPLSVFQKNGLNFKLPEKVDYERFVFTPTAPEALQLYDQIGFGMRTFLSASDDFSDSDVGAAQQIGLSVANGFEWQNLDEPTKRGLARAALAADAIIANTYANAAETANGWRYTMGGGRAGFNYAVRAAFSANLTGANVPEEILYPNTRVDGAGASLTGEHKYVLHFDKDNLPPVSVFWNMSMYDDKEFFIENDFKRYSIGSTTEGLKIEPDGSVTILIQNERPADTSNWLPAPKGPFNLTMRLYGSQTPILNGSYRLPGIKRVD
;
A
#
# COMPACT_ATOMS: atom_id res chain seq x y z
N ASN A 1 3.38 -3.92 -11.63
CA ASN A 1 2.55 -2.82 -12.12
C ASN A 1 2.28 -3.02 -13.60
N VAL A 2 1.03 -2.95 -14.04
CA VAL A 2 0.66 -2.88 -15.46
C VAL A 2 0.38 -1.41 -15.73
N GLY A 3 1.22 -0.78 -16.52
CA GLY A 3 1.26 0.67 -16.67
C GLY A 3 1.82 1.40 -15.45
N GLY A 4 1.25 2.56 -15.10
CA GLY A 4 1.73 3.42 -14.01
C GLY A 4 2.92 4.27 -14.43
N SER A 5 4.06 4.14 -13.73
CA SER A 5 5.31 4.86 -14.04
C SER A 5 5.86 4.56 -15.44
N LYS A 6 5.43 3.46 -16.07
CA LYS A 6 5.78 3.05 -17.43
C LYS A 6 4.88 3.63 -18.52
N GLY A 7 3.86 4.41 -18.14
CA GLY A 7 2.83 4.92 -19.05
C GLY A 7 1.70 3.90 -19.30
N PRO A 8 0.78 4.19 -20.23
CA PRO A 8 -0.36 3.30 -20.52
C PRO A 8 0.09 1.96 -21.14
N GLU A 9 -0.29 0.85 -20.51
CA GLU A 9 -0.09 -0.51 -21.04
C GLU A 9 -1.43 -1.20 -21.28
N ALA A 10 -2.17 -0.76 -22.31
CA ALA A 10 -3.39 -1.43 -22.72
C ALA A 10 -3.07 -2.83 -23.30
N GLY A 11 -3.88 -3.84 -22.96
CA GLY A 11 -3.70 -5.18 -23.50
C GLY A 11 -4.44 -6.26 -22.72
N LEU A 12 -4.22 -7.51 -23.13
CA LEU A 12 -4.75 -8.68 -22.46
C LEU A 12 -3.68 -9.28 -21.54
N PHE A 13 -4.02 -9.44 -20.27
CA PHE A 13 -3.14 -10.02 -19.27
C PHE A 13 -3.77 -11.29 -18.71
N LEU A 14 -3.00 -12.37 -18.68
CA LEU A 14 -3.42 -13.63 -18.10
C LEU A 14 -2.78 -13.78 -16.71
N ILE A 15 -3.58 -13.60 -15.66
CA ILE A 15 -3.14 -13.83 -14.28
C ILE A 15 -3.26 -15.33 -13.98
N THR A 16 -2.16 -15.96 -13.59
CA THR A 16 -2.13 -17.41 -13.32
C THR A 16 -1.58 -17.71 -11.93
N GLY A 17 -2.30 -18.55 -11.18
CA GLY A 17 -1.84 -19.11 -9.92
C GLY A 17 -0.71 -20.14 -10.07
N PRO A 18 -0.20 -20.67 -8.95
CA PRO A 18 0.97 -21.54 -8.93
C PRO A 18 0.76 -22.87 -9.66
N ASP A 19 -0.47 -23.38 -9.68
CA ASP A 19 -0.82 -24.70 -10.26
C ASP A 19 -1.17 -24.65 -11.76
N TYR A 20 -0.98 -23.50 -12.43
CA TYR A 20 -1.34 -23.36 -13.83
C TYR A 20 -0.23 -23.90 -14.76
N HIS A 21 -0.58 -24.93 -15.55
CA HIS A 21 0.31 -25.53 -16.56
C HIS A 21 -0.25 -25.42 -17.99
N GLY A 22 -1.30 -24.62 -18.19
CA GLY A 22 -1.91 -24.41 -19.51
C GLY A 22 -1.05 -23.55 -20.44
N MET A 23 -1.42 -23.53 -21.72
CA MET A 23 -0.81 -22.61 -22.69
C MET A 23 -1.34 -21.19 -22.51
N VAL A 24 -0.43 -20.21 -22.54
CA VAL A 24 -0.79 -18.79 -22.62
C VAL A 24 -1.32 -18.51 -24.03
N PRO A 25 -2.58 -18.06 -24.21
CA PRO A 25 -3.11 -17.77 -25.53
C PRO A 25 -2.35 -16.65 -26.24
N ALA A 26 -2.32 -16.71 -27.57
CA ALA A 26 -1.68 -15.69 -28.39
C ALA A 26 -2.23 -14.29 -28.08
N GLY A 27 -1.33 -13.30 -27.99
CA GLY A 27 -1.68 -11.92 -27.69
C GLY A 27 -1.89 -11.60 -26.20
N MET A 28 -1.75 -12.57 -25.30
CA MET A 28 -1.81 -12.34 -23.84
C MET A 28 -0.42 -12.28 -23.21
N LYS A 29 -0.25 -11.37 -22.24
CA LYS A 29 0.94 -11.31 -21.37
C LYS A 29 0.64 -12.01 -20.05
N GLN A 30 1.41 -13.05 -19.72
CA GLN A 30 1.21 -13.78 -18.47
C GLN A 30 1.75 -13.00 -17.27
N ILE A 31 0.97 -12.98 -16.19
CA ILE A 31 1.36 -12.51 -14.85
C ILE A 31 1.22 -13.70 -13.91
N LYS A 32 2.35 -14.25 -13.46
CA LYS A 32 2.35 -15.36 -12.50
C LYS A 32 2.23 -14.82 -11.08
N VAL A 33 1.36 -15.41 -10.28
CA VAL A 33 1.24 -15.14 -8.85
C VAL A 33 1.53 -16.42 -8.07
N GLY A 34 2.20 -16.29 -6.91
CA GLY A 34 2.63 -17.43 -6.09
C GLY A 34 1.51 -18.10 -5.30
N THR A 35 0.29 -17.56 -5.37
CA THR A 35 -0.86 -18.00 -4.57
C THR A 35 -2.10 -18.16 -5.44
N ARG A 36 -3.07 -18.96 -4.97
CA ARG A 36 -4.38 -19.14 -5.61
C ARG A 36 -5.30 -17.92 -5.47
N LEU A 37 -4.97 -17.01 -4.55
CA LEU A 37 -5.61 -15.71 -4.40
C LEU A 37 -4.62 -14.61 -4.77
N ALA A 38 -5.06 -13.65 -5.58
CA ALA A 38 -4.36 -12.41 -5.82
C ALA A 38 -5.32 -11.24 -5.63
N VAL A 39 -4.78 -10.10 -5.20
CA VAL A 39 -5.53 -8.84 -5.12
C VAL A 39 -5.10 -7.96 -6.27
N VAL A 40 -6.08 -7.47 -7.03
CA VAL A 40 -5.86 -6.50 -8.11
C VAL A 40 -6.48 -5.19 -7.69
N ALA A 41 -5.68 -4.13 -7.66
CA ALA A 41 -6.14 -2.78 -7.37
C ALA A 41 -5.95 -1.91 -8.61
N ASN A 42 -7.05 -1.42 -9.18
CA ASN A 42 -7.03 -0.50 -10.30
C ASN A 42 -7.08 0.94 -9.78
N ARG A 43 -6.14 1.78 -10.22
CA ARG A 43 -6.12 3.21 -9.91
C ARG A 43 -6.08 3.98 -11.22
N VAL A 44 -7.06 4.86 -11.41
CA VAL A 44 -7.13 5.77 -12.55
C VAL A 44 -6.91 7.18 -12.01
N PHE A 45 -5.94 7.89 -12.58
CA PHE A 45 -5.70 9.28 -12.24
C PHE A 45 -6.86 10.15 -12.73
N VAL A 46 -7.23 11.16 -11.95
CA VAL A 46 -8.28 12.12 -12.28
C VAL A 46 -7.69 13.52 -12.16
N ASN A 47 -7.62 14.26 -13.25
CA ASN A 47 -7.12 15.63 -13.28
C ASN A 47 -8.25 16.65 -13.07
N GLY A 48 -8.74 16.75 -11.84
CA GLY A 48 -9.85 17.63 -11.49
C GLY A 48 -11.21 17.15 -12.02
N ASP A 49 -12.26 17.89 -11.67
CA ASP A 49 -13.65 17.45 -11.88
C ASP A 49 -14.02 17.29 -13.37
N ALA A 50 -13.44 18.12 -14.24
CA ALA A 50 -13.68 18.06 -15.68
C ALA A 50 -13.16 16.77 -16.34
N ASP A 51 -12.14 16.13 -15.74
CA ASP A 51 -11.56 14.88 -16.24
C ASP A 51 -12.31 13.63 -15.74
N LEU A 52 -13.19 13.79 -14.75
CA LEU A 52 -13.91 12.67 -14.13
C LEU A 52 -14.67 11.79 -15.15
N PRO A 53 -15.37 12.33 -16.16
CA PRO A 53 -16.02 11.49 -17.18
C PRO A 53 -15.02 10.63 -17.97
N SER A 54 -13.88 11.21 -18.37
CA SER A 54 -12.83 10.49 -19.12
C SER A 54 -12.19 9.40 -18.25
N ALA A 55 -11.87 9.71 -17.00
CA ALA A 55 -11.32 8.75 -16.06
C ALA A 55 -12.28 7.59 -15.79
N ARG A 56 -13.59 7.84 -15.70
CA ARG A 56 -14.61 6.77 -15.58
C ARG A 56 -14.66 5.89 -16.82
N ALA A 57 -14.61 6.47 -18.01
CA ALA A 57 -14.56 5.69 -19.25
C ALA A 57 -13.33 4.76 -19.29
N VAL A 58 -12.17 5.24 -18.81
CA VAL A 58 -10.96 4.40 -18.66
C VAL A 58 -11.19 3.32 -17.60
N GLN A 59 -11.79 3.65 -16.45
CA GLN A 59 -12.10 2.70 -15.38
C GLN A 59 -13.01 1.56 -15.86
N GLU A 60 -14.03 1.88 -16.66
CA GLU A 60 -14.98 0.91 -17.25
C GLU A 60 -14.30 -0.02 -18.27
N GLY A 61 -13.16 0.38 -18.85
CA GLY A 61 -12.37 -0.46 -19.75
C GLY A 61 -11.68 -1.64 -19.06
N PHE A 62 -11.47 -1.59 -17.73
CA PHE A 62 -10.83 -2.68 -17.00
C PHE A 62 -11.81 -3.83 -16.73
N ASN A 63 -11.48 -5.01 -17.26
CA ASN A 63 -12.28 -6.22 -17.10
C ASN A 63 -11.42 -7.35 -16.53
N LEU A 64 -12.00 -8.14 -15.59
CA LEU A 64 -11.38 -9.32 -15.03
C LEU A 64 -12.32 -10.52 -15.19
N LEU A 65 -11.90 -11.49 -16.00
CA LEU A 65 -12.73 -12.63 -16.40
C LEU A 65 -11.94 -13.93 -16.29
N PRO A 66 -12.56 -15.07 -15.92
CA PRO A 66 -11.93 -16.37 -16.06
C PRO A 66 -11.53 -16.62 -17.52
N LEU A 67 -10.35 -17.21 -17.74
CA LEU A 67 -9.80 -17.42 -19.09
C LEU A 67 -10.77 -18.18 -20.01
N SER A 68 -11.37 -19.26 -19.51
CA SER A 68 -12.33 -20.07 -20.25
C SER A 68 -13.59 -19.29 -20.66
N VAL A 69 -14.04 -18.37 -19.80
CA VAL A 69 -15.19 -17.50 -20.06
C VAL A 69 -14.86 -16.48 -21.14
N PHE A 70 -13.70 -15.83 -21.03
CA PHE A 70 -13.23 -14.85 -22.02
C PHE A 70 -13.01 -15.50 -23.40
N GLN A 71 -12.41 -16.68 -23.46
CA GLN A 71 -12.21 -17.39 -24.73
C GLN A 71 -13.52 -17.80 -25.41
N LYS A 72 -14.56 -18.13 -24.63
CA LYS A 72 -15.86 -18.55 -25.16
C LYS A 72 -16.76 -17.38 -25.56
N ASN A 73 -16.76 -16.30 -24.77
CA ASN A 73 -17.77 -15.23 -24.88
C ASN A 73 -17.18 -13.83 -25.13
N GLY A 74 -15.85 -13.69 -25.16
CA GLY A 74 -15.19 -12.39 -25.14
C GLY A 74 -15.57 -11.58 -23.90
N LEU A 75 -15.80 -10.28 -24.10
CA LEU A 75 -16.21 -9.34 -23.04
C LEU A 75 -17.72 -9.37 -22.72
N ASN A 76 -18.51 -10.21 -23.41
CA ASN A 76 -19.96 -10.24 -23.25
C ASN A 76 -20.44 -10.99 -22.00
N PHE A 77 -19.53 -11.43 -21.13
CA PHE A 77 -19.87 -12.14 -19.90
C PHE A 77 -20.32 -11.17 -18.82
N LYS A 78 -21.46 -11.47 -18.18
CA LYS A 78 -21.93 -10.76 -17.01
C LYS A 78 -21.49 -11.50 -15.75
N LEU A 79 -20.79 -10.79 -14.87
CA LEU A 79 -20.45 -11.31 -13.55
C LEU A 79 -21.74 -11.64 -12.77
N PRO A 80 -21.72 -12.71 -11.95
CA PRO A 80 -22.84 -12.99 -11.06
C PRO A 80 -23.01 -11.86 -10.05
N GLU A 81 -24.25 -11.52 -9.69
CA GLU A 81 -24.58 -10.47 -8.72
C GLU A 81 -24.08 -10.78 -7.31
N LYS A 82 -23.94 -12.08 -6.99
CA LYS A 82 -23.40 -12.56 -5.72
C LYS A 82 -22.19 -13.43 -5.99
N VAL A 83 -21.11 -13.13 -5.28
CA VAL A 83 -19.93 -13.98 -5.22
C VAL A 83 -19.98 -14.73 -3.89
N ASP A 84 -19.80 -16.04 -3.96
CA ASP A 84 -19.71 -16.89 -2.77
C ASP A 84 -18.30 -16.77 -2.16
N TYR A 85 -18.26 -16.30 -0.91
CA TYR A 85 -17.03 -16.15 -0.12
C TYR A 85 -16.93 -17.17 1.01
N GLU A 86 -17.82 -18.16 1.10
CA GLU A 86 -17.81 -19.16 2.18
C GLU A 86 -16.44 -19.85 2.32
N ARG A 87 -15.78 -20.12 1.18
CA ARG A 87 -14.43 -20.70 1.15
C ARG A 87 -13.33 -19.86 1.82
N PHE A 88 -13.59 -18.59 2.11
CA PHE A 88 -12.65 -17.68 2.79
C PHE A 88 -13.04 -17.40 4.24
N VAL A 89 -14.13 -18.00 4.74
CA VAL A 89 -14.55 -17.85 6.13
C VAL A 89 -13.68 -18.75 7.00
N PHE A 90 -12.89 -18.12 7.87
CA PHE A 90 -12.09 -18.82 8.88
C PHE A 90 -12.91 -19.04 10.15
N THR A 91 -12.95 -20.28 10.63
CA THR A 91 -13.51 -20.65 11.93
C THR A 91 -12.42 -21.34 12.75
N PRO A 92 -12.03 -20.78 13.91
CA PRO A 92 -10.99 -21.38 14.72
C PRO A 92 -11.45 -22.72 15.33
N THR A 93 -10.57 -23.69 15.31
CA THR A 93 -10.70 -25.03 15.88
C THR A 93 -9.70 -25.27 17.02
N ALA A 94 -8.58 -24.52 17.03
CA ALA A 94 -7.58 -24.57 18.09
C ALA A 94 -7.98 -23.75 19.33
N PRO A 95 -7.44 -24.10 20.52
CA PRO A 95 -7.55 -23.25 21.71
C PRO A 95 -7.02 -21.84 21.44
N GLU A 96 -7.54 -20.83 22.16
CA GLU A 96 -7.22 -19.41 21.98
C GLU A 96 -5.72 -19.13 21.83
N ALA A 97 -4.90 -19.71 22.71
CA ALA A 97 -3.45 -19.53 22.71
C ALA A 97 -2.73 -20.03 21.44
N LEU A 98 -3.40 -20.79 20.58
CA LEU A 98 -2.86 -21.36 19.33
C LEU A 98 -3.62 -20.90 18.08
N GLN A 99 -4.64 -20.04 18.20
CA GLN A 99 -5.48 -19.64 17.06
C GLN A 99 -4.71 -18.96 15.94
N LEU A 100 -3.60 -18.27 16.23
CA LEU A 100 -2.71 -17.70 15.21
C LEU A 100 -2.24 -18.77 14.21
N TYR A 101 -1.81 -19.93 14.70
CA TYR A 101 -1.32 -21.03 13.86
C TYR A 101 -2.48 -21.68 13.11
N ASP A 102 -3.66 -21.78 13.70
CA ASP A 102 -4.85 -22.26 13.00
C ASP A 102 -5.23 -21.35 11.82
N GLN A 103 -5.15 -20.03 12.01
CA GLN A 103 -5.36 -19.05 10.96
C GLN A 103 -4.29 -19.15 9.86
N ILE A 104 -3.02 -19.36 10.23
CA ILE A 104 -1.94 -19.62 9.27
C ILE A 104 -2.23 -20.90 8.47
N GLY A 105 -2.59 -21.99 9.15
CA GLY A 105 -2.93 -23.26 8.51
C GLY A 105 -4.11 -23.13 7.56
N PHE A 106 -5.17 -22.41 7.95
CA PHE A 106 -6.27 -22.06 7.06
C PHE A 106 -5.79 -21.29 5.82
N GLY A 107 -4.95 -20.27 6.01
CA GLY A 107 -4.36 -19.50 4.91
C GLY A 107 -3.51 -20.37 3.97
N MET A 108 -2.69 -21.27 4.52
CA MET A 108 -1.87 -22.21 3.74
C MET A 108 -2.75 -23.07 2.84
N ARG A 109 -3.77 -23.76 3.39
CA ARG A 109 -4.70 -24.60 2.62
C ARG A 109 -5.44 -23.81 1.53
N THR A 110 -5.81 -22.56 1.84
CA THR A 110 -6.65 -21.75 0.97
C THR A 110 -5.86 -21.11 -0.18
N PHE A 111 -4.62 -20.71 0.07
CA PHE A 111 -3.88 -19.83 -0.84
C PHE A 111 -2.61 -20.43 -1.46
N LEU A 112 -1.96 -21.43 -0.85
CA LEU A 112 -0.70 -22.00 -1.35
C LEU A 112 -0.92 -23.19 -2.28
N SER A 113 0.08 -23.56 -3.09
CA SER A 113 0.04 -24.83 -3.85
C SER A 113 0.20 -26.01 -2.89
N ALA A 114 -0.47 -27.13 -3.19
CA ALA A 114 -0.25 -28.37 -2.43
C ALA A 114 1.20 -28.87 -2.57
N SER A 115 1.88 -28.51 -3.66
CA SER A 115 3.30 -28.85 -3.84
C SER A 115 4.23 -28.06 -2.91
N ASP A 116 3.79 -26.92 -2.37
CA ASP A 116 4.62 -26.05 -1.53
C ASP A 116 5.05 -26.73 -0.23
N ASP A 117 4.31 -27.74 0.26
CA ASP A 117 4.74 -28.61 1.37
C ASP A 117 6.12 -29.26 1.14
N PHE A 118 6.54 -29.40 -0.13
CA PHE A 118 7.80 -30.02 -0.51
C PHE A 118 8.70 -29.12 -1.38
N SER A 119 8.12 -28.19 -2.15
CA SER A 119 8.86 -27.31 -3.05
C SER A 119 9.29 -25.98 -2.43
N ASP A 120 8.68 -25.58 -1.30
CA ASP A 120 9.05 -24.38 -0.56
C ASP A 120 9.62 -24.78 0.81
N SER A 121 10.86 -24.39 1.08
CA SER A 121 11.56 -24.78 2.32
C SER A 121 10.94 -24.19 3.57
N ASP A 122 10.35 -22.99 3.49
CA ASP A 122 9.75 -22.32 4.65
C ASP A 122 8.42 -22.97 5.00
N VAL A 123 7.63 -23.29 3.97
CA VAL A 123 6.37 -24.04 4.11
C VAL A 123 6.66 -25.45 4.64
N GLY A 124 7.64 -26.16 4.06
CA GLY A 124 8.03 -27.50 4.50
C GLY A 124 8.56 -27.52 5.94
N ALA A 125 9.31 -26.50 6.38
CA ALA A 125 9.79 -26.40 7.76
C ALA A 125 8.64 -26.27 8.78
N ALA A 126 7.51 -25.68 8.40
CA ALA A 126 6.35 -25.50 9.27
C ALA A 126 5.71 -26.83 9.70
N GLN A 127 5.98 -27.94 8.99
CA GLN A 127 5.51 -29.28 9.37
C GLN A 127 5.99 -29.70 10.76
N GLN A 128 7.18 -29.23 11.19
CA GLN A 128 7.73 -29.52 12.51
C GLN A 128 6.87 -28.96 13.66
N ILE A 129 6.04 -27.95 13.36
CA ILE A 129 5.10 -27.35 14.32
C ILE A 129 3.65 -27.68 13.98
N GLY A 130 3.41 -28.73 13.19
CA GLY A 130 2.08 -29.22 12.83
C GLY A 130 1.36 -28.39 11.77
N LEU A 131 2.08 -27.58 10.99
CA LEU A 131 1.54 -26.79 9.89
C LEU A 131 1.87 -27.39 8.53
N SER A 132 0.89 -27.53 7.65
CA SER A 132 1.08 -27.95 6.25
C SER A 132 0.00 -27.36 5.34
N VAL A 133 0.25 -27.36 4.03
CA VAL A 133 -0.78 -27.02 3.03
C VAL A 133 -1.82 -28.14 2.92
N ALA A 134 -1.43 -29.41 3.13
CA ALA A 134 -2.37 -30.53 3.08
C ALA A 134 -3.38 -30.49 4.24
N ASN A 135 -2.90 -30.34 5.48
CA ASN A 135 -3.73 -30.52 6.68
C ASN A 135 -4.03 -29.20 7.41
N GLY A 136 -3.38 -28.10 7.08
CA GLY A 136 -3.40 -26.86 7.85
C GLY A 136 -2.72 -27.08 9.20
N PHE A 137 -3.40 -26.78 10.32
CA PHE A 137 -2.81 -26.88 11.65
C PHE A 137 -3.34 -28.06 12.47
N GLU A 138 -2.51 -29.10 12.63
CA GLU A 138 -2.86 -30.34 13.34
C GLU A 138 -2.44 -30.29 14.83
N TRP A 139 -2.92 -29.27 15.55
CA TRP A 139 -2.53 -29.00 16.95
C TRP A 139 -2.81 -30.15 17.92
N GLN A 140 -3.81 -30.97 17.64
CA GLN A 140 -4.18 -32.17 18.42
C GLN A 140 -3.03 -33.18 18.50
N ASN A 141 -2.17 -33.21 17.47
CA ASN A 141 -1.06 -34.16 17.35
C ASN A 141 0.22 -33.66 18.04
N LEU A 142 0.24 -32.41 18.53
CA LEU A 142 1.40 -31.82 19.18
C LEU A 142 1.46 -32.20 20.67
N ASP A 143 2.68 -32.38 21.17
CA ASP A 143 2.90 -32.56 22.61
C ASP A 143 2.70 -31.23 23.38
N GLU A 144 2.46 -31.35 24.68
CA GLU A 144 2.21 -30.18 25.55
C GLU A 144 3.39 -29.19 25.61
N PRO A 145 4.67 -29.64 25.65
CA PRO A 145 5.80 -28.72 25.52
C PRO A 145 5.77 -27.86 24.25
N THR A 146 5.46 -28.46 23.09
CA THR A 146 5.39 -27.76 21.81
C THR A 146 4.24 -26.76 21.80
N LYS A 147 3.03 -27.15 22.24
CA LYS A 147 1.88 -26.23 22.37
C LYS A 147 2.22 -25.02 23.24
N ARG A 148 2.85 -25.24 24.40
CA ARG A 148 3.30 -24.12 25.26
C ARG A 148 4.36 -23.26 24.58
N GLY A 149 5.25 -23.86 23.79
CA GLY A 149 6.25 -23.15 22.99
C GLY A 149 5.60 -22.22 21.96
N LEU A 150 4.67 -22.75 21.16
CA LEU A 150 3.90 -22.01 20.17
C LEU A 150 3.09 -20.86 20.79
N ALA A 151 2.41 -21.11 21.91
CA ALA A 151 1.69 -20.07 22.62
C ALA A 151 2.59 -18.89 23.05
N ARG A 152 3.81 -19.18 23.53
CA ARG A 152 4.80 -18.12 23.84
C ARG A 152 5.32 -17.43 22.58
N ALA A 153 5.55 -18.19 21.50
CA ALA A 153 6.04 -17.66 20.25
C ALA A 153 5.02 -16.73 19.56
N ALA A 154 3.72 -17.00 19.67
CA ALA A 154 2.68 -16.10 19.17
C ALA A 154 2.76 -14.72 19.84
N LEU A 155 2.89 -14.66 21.17
CA LEU A 155 3.06 -13.39 21.89
C LEU A 155 4.35 -12.66 21.51
N ALA A 156 5.44 -13.42 21.33
CA ALA A 156 6.71 -12.84 20.89
C ALA A 156 6.63 -12.31 19.44
N ALA A 157 5.87 -12.97 18.56
CA ALA A 157 5.69 -12.56 17.17
C ALA A 157 5.05 -11.17 17.08
N ASP A 158 4.01 -10.89 17.88
CA ASP A 158 3.37 -9.57 17.92
C ASP A 158 4.35 -8.47 18.33
N ALA A 159 5.17 -8.72 19.36
CA ALA A 159 6.21 -7.78 19.79
C ALA A 159 7.29 -7.57 18.71
N ILE A 160 7.70 -8.63 18.01
CA ILE A 160 8.66 -8.55 16.90
C ILE A 160 8.06 -7.73 15.75
N ILE A 161 6.81 -7.98 15.37
CA ILE A 161 6.10 -7.26 14.31
C ILE A 161 6.01 -5.77 14.64
N ALA A 162 5.56 -5.44 15.86
CA ALA A 162 5.43 -4.06 16.32
C ALA A 162 6.78 -3.33 16.36
N ASN A 163 7.80 -3.94 16.97
CA ASN A 163 9.13 -3.35 17.06
C ASN A 163 9.79 -3.21 15.68
N THR A 164 9.62 -4.19 14.81
CA THR A 164 10.14 -4.11 13.43
C THR A 164 9.48 -2.96 12.69
N TYR A 165 8.15 -2.83 12.76
CA TYR A 165 7.45 -1.73 12.10
C TYR A 165 7.89 -0.36 12.62
N ALA A 166 8.04 -0.21 13.94
CA ALA A 166 8.48 1.04 14.56
C ALA A 166 9.85 1.51 14.02
N ASN A 167 10.76 0.57 13.74
CA ASN A 167 12.13 0.84 13.32
C ASN A 167 12.39 0.66 11.81
N ALA A 168 11.38 0.26 11.02
CA ALA A 168 11.54 -0.05 9.59
C ALA A 168 11.55 1.18 8.66
N ALA A 169 11.47 2.39 9.22
CA ALA A 169 11.45 3.61 8.44
C ALA A 169 12.64 4.52 8.77
N GLU A 170 13.11 5.21 7.75
CA GLU A 170 14.04 6.31 7.89
C GLU A 170 13.25 7.59 8.20
N THR A 171 13.72 8.40 9.14
CA THR A 171 13.15 9.72 9.40
C THR A 171 14.13 10.80 8.97
N ALA A 172 13.68 11.71 8.11
CA ALA A 172 14.46 12.86 7.65
C ALA A 172 13.57 14.10 7.59
N ASN A 173 14.02 15.20 8.20
CA ASN A 173 13.30 16.48 8.24
C ASN A 173 11.84 16.37 8.74
N GLY A 174 11.59 15.50 9.72
CA GLY A 174 10.25 15.22 10.24
C GLY A 174 9.42 14.23 9.42
N TRP A 175 9.88 13.81 8.23
CA TRP A 175 9.18 12.85 7.38
C TRP A 175 9.67 11.42 7.61
N ARG A 176 8.74 10.49 7.80
CA ARG A 176 8.98 9.05 7.96
C ARG A 176 8.82 8.33 6.61
N TYR A 177 9.90 7.74 6.10
CA TYR A 177 10.02 7.03 4.83
C TYR A 177 10.06 5.51 5.04
N THR A 178 9.01 4.82 4.59
CA THR A 178 8.97 3.35 4.64
C THR A 178 9.42 2.77 3.28
N MET A 179 10.72 2.50 3.13
CA MET A 179 11.31 2.10 1.84
C MET A 179 11.19 0.59 1.51
N GLY A 180 10.82 -0.24 2.49
CA GLY A 180 10.78 -1.70 2.32
C GLY A 180 9.55 -2.24 1.57
N GLY A 181 8.66 -1.36 1.08
CA GLY A 181 7.40 -1.76 0.43
C GLY A 181 7.67 -2.73 -0.73
N GLY A 182 7.01 -3.88 -0.74
CA GLY A 182 7.20 -4.92 -1.75
C GLY A 182 8.61 -5.54 -1.83
N ARG A 183 9.52 -5.25 -0.88
CA ARG A 183 10.94 -5.64 -0.93
C ARG A 183 11.41 -6.48 0.25
N ALA A 184 10.50 -6.96 1.08
CA ALA A 184 10.87 -7.70 2.28
C ALA A 184 11.69 -8.98 1.96
N GLY A 185 11.48 -9.61 0.79
CA GLY A 185 12.20 -10.84 0.41
C GLY A 185 12.10 -11.89 1.52
N PHE A 186 13.25 -12.40 1.96
CA PHE A 186 13.38 -13.35 3.07
C PHE A 186 13.51 -12.68 4.46
N ASN A 187 13.37 -11.36 4.56
CA ASN A 187 13.27 -10.67 5.85
C ASN A 187 11.84 -10.82 6.40
N TYR A 188 11.57 -11.97 7.03
CA TYR A 188 10.23 -12.30 7.52
C TYR A 188 9.68 -11.30 8.53
N ALA A 189 10.53 -10.72 9.38
CA ALA A 189 10.11 -9.70 10.35
C ALA A 189 9.58 -8.44 9.66
N VAL A 190 10.30 -7.94 8.64
CA VAL A 190 9.83 -6.80 7.83
C VAL A 190 8.59 -7.18 7.03
N ARG A 191 8.55 -8.39 6.46
CA ARG A 191 7.39 -8.90 5.72
C ARG A 191 6.15 -8.92 6.59
N ALA A 192 6.22 -9.49 7.79
CA ALA A 192 5.12 -9.55 8.74
C ALA A 192 4.72 -8.16 9.24
N ALA A 193 5.69 -7.30 9.58
CA ALA A 193 5.44 -5.91 9.97
C ALA A 193 4.67 -5.14 8.89
N PHE A 194 5.02 -5.32 7.62
CA PHE A 194 4.40 -4.58 6.53
C PHE A 194 3.06 -5.21 6.12
N SER A 195 2.91 -6.53 6.21
CA SER A 195 1.61 -7.18 6.04
C SER A 195 0.61 -6.79 7.14
N ALA A 196 1.07 -6.55 8.37
CA ALA A 196 0.19 -6.13 9.46
C ALA A 196 -0.22 -4.65 9.37
N ASN A 197 0.65 -3.78 8.85
CA ASN A 197 0.45 -2.32 8.92
C ASN A 197 0.24 -1.64 7.56
N LEU A 198 0.64 -2.27 6.45
CA LEU A 198 0.72 -1.64 5.12
C LEU A 198 0.33 -2.63 4.01
N THR A 199 -0.76 -3.38 4.19
CA THR A 199 -1.27 -4.33 3.19
C THR A 199 -1.42 -3.68 1.82
N GLY A 200 -0.79 -4.26 0.80
CA GLY A 200 -0.80 -3.71 -0.56
C GLY A 200 0.12 -2.50 -0.77
N ALA A 201 1.10 -2.27 0.11
CA ALA A 201 2.15 -1.28 -0.11
C ALA A 201 2.84 -1.49 -1.45
N ASN A 202 3.01 -0.40 -2.19
CA ASN A 202 3.74 -0.41 -3.45
C ASN A 202 5.25 -0.46 -3.18
N VAL A 203 6.01 -0.88 -4.19
CA VAL A 203 7.44 -0.62 -4.21
C VAL A 203 7.69 0.89 -4.36
N PRO A 204 8.74 1.46 -3.73
CA PRO A 204 8.99 2.91 -3.75
C PRO A 204 9.12 3.53 -5.15
N GLU A 205 9.57 2.75 -6.14
CA GLU A 205 9.68 3.17 -7.55
C GLU A 205 8.32 3.53 -8.13
N GLU A 206 7.26 2.82 -7.73
CA GLU A 206 5.92 3.07 -8.26
C GLU A 206 5.24 4.18 -7.46
N ILE A 207 5.12 3.99 -6.14
CA ILE A 207 4.56 5.01 -5.24
C ILE A 207 5.23 4.90 -3.87
N LEU A 208 5.85 6.00 -3.42
CA LEU A 208 6.39 6.14 -2.06
C LEU A 208 5.52 7.10 -1.25
N TYR A 209 5.34 6.77 0.04
CA TYR A 209 4.48 7.52 0.97
C TYR A 209 5.28 8.04 2.18
N PRO A 210 5.99 9.18 2.08
CA PRO A 210 6.52 9.85 3.26
C PRO A 210 5.38 10.43 4.10
N ASN A 211 5.35 10.12 5.39
CA ASN A 211 4.31 10.60 6.30
C ASN A 211 4.91 11.47 7.39
N THR A 212 4.16 12.44 7.91
CA THR A 212 4.57 13.19 9.08
C THR A 212 3.41 13.60 9.99
N ARG A 213 3.71 13.65 11.28
CA ARG A 213 2.86 14.20 12.35
C ARG A 213 3.57 15.36 13.06
N VAL A 214 4.75 15.75 12.59
CA VAL A 214 5.63 16.74 13.21
C VAL A 214 6.15 17.74 12.17
N ASP A 215 6.52 18.93 12.60
CA ASP A 215 7.26 19.87 11.77
C ASP A 215 8.75 19.47 11.66
N GLY A 216 9.53 20.27 10.93
CA GLY A 216 10.96 20.04 10.75
C GLY A 216 11.80 20.18 12.02
N ALA A 217 11.25 20.78 13.09
CA ALA A 217 11.87 20.86 14.41
C ALA A 217 11.43 19.71 15.35
N GLY A 218 10.49 18.87 14.91
CA GLY A 218 9.97 17.74 15.67
C GLY A 218 8.77 18.06 16.56
N ALA A 219 8.20 19.27 16.47
CA ALA A 219 6.98 19.62 17.20
C ALA A 219 5.73 19.07 16.50
N SER A 220 4.74 18.60 17.25
CA SER A 220 3.50 18.06 16.69
C SER A 220 2.77 19.06 15.80
N LEU A 221 2.27 18.59 14.66
CA LEU A 221 1.46 19.39 13.75
C LEU A 221 0.06 19.59 14.30
N THR A 222 -0.32 20.85 14.51
CA THR A 222 -1.66 21.26 14.96
C THR A 222 -2.15 22.48 14.18
N GLY A 223 -3.46 22.56 13.99
CA GLY A 223 -4.15 23.67 13.33
C GLY A 223 -4.11 25.02 14.03
N GLU A 224 -3.57 25.06 15.24
CA GLU A 224 -3.35 26.26 16.04
C GLU A 224 -2.22 27.13 15.46
N HIS A 225 -1.41 26.56 14.57
CA HIS A 225 -0.26 27.21 13.98
C HIS A 225 -0.31 27.25 12.45
N LYS A 226 0.49 28.15 11.89
CA LYS A 226 0.71 28.32 10.46
C LYS A 226 2.03 27.66 10.08
N TYR A 227 2.00 26.89 9.00
CA TYR A 227 3.18 26.22 8.48
C TYR A 227 3.38 26.46 7.00
N VAL A 228 4.63 26.30 6.57
CA VAL A 228 5.07 26.38 5.20
C VAL A 228 5.88 25.14 4.85
N LEU A 229 5.59 24.54 3.70
CA LEU A 229 6.49 23.61 3.02
C LEU A 229 7.01 24.29 1.76
N HIS A 230 8.32 24.55 1.71
CA HIS A 230 8.96 25.27 0.61
C HIS A 230 9.88 24.34 -0.18
N PHE A 231 9.72 24.34 -1.50
CA PHE A 231 10.62 23.68 -2.44
C PHE A 231 11.32 24.74 -3.28
N ASP A 232 12.65 24.75 -3.23
CA ASP A 232 13.45 25.49 -4.21
C ASP A 232 13.21 24.89 -5.62
N LYS A 233 13.38 25.70 -6.67
CA LYS A 233 13.24 25.27 -8.07
C LYS A 233 14.00 23.98 -8.38
N ASP A 234 15.25 23.90 -7.91
CA ASP A 234 16.15 22.77 -8.17
C ASP A 234 15.97 21.63 -7.15
N ASN A 235 15.03 21.77 -6.22
CA ASN A 235 14.75 20.82 -5.15
C ASN A 235 13.25 20.43 -5.08
N LEU A 236 12.55 20.46 -6.22
CA LEU A 236 11.25 19.84 -6.36
C LEU A 236 11.39 18.30 -6.30
N PRO A 237 10.35 17.55 -5.84
CA PRO A 237 10.42 16.10 -5.78
C PRO A 237 10.75 15.47 -7.15
N PRO A 238 11.86 14.70 -7.27
CA PRO A 238 12.27 14.10 -8.54
C PRO A 238 11.44 12.84 -8.81
N VAL A 239 10.27 13.03 -9.41
CA VAL A 239 9.29 11.99 -9.72
C VAL A 239 8.99 11.97 -11.22
N SER A 240 8.74 10.79 -11.79
CA SER A 240 8.45 10.66 -13.22
C SER A 240 6.99 10.87 -13.59
N VAL A 241 6.07 10.89 -12.62
CA VAL A 241 4.63 11.05 -12.87
C VAL A 241 4.10 12.33 -12.23
N PHE A 242 3.92 12.34 -10.90
CA PHE A 242 3.53 13.54 -10.13
C PHE A 242 3.77 13.32 -8.64
N TRP A 243 3.64 14.39 -7.86
CA TRP A 243 3.58 14.31 -6.40
C TRP A 243 2.34 15.04 -5.87
N ASN A 244 1.83 14.60 -4.72
CA ASN A 244 0.83 15.32 -3.96
C ASN A 244 1.03 15.13 -2.45
N MET A 245 0.53 16.08 -1.67
CA MET A 245 0.47 16.02 -0.22
C MET A 245 -0.99 16.09 0.22
N SER A 246 -1.45 15.09 0.97
CA SER A 246 -2.80 15.04 1.54
C SER A 246 -2.82 15.43 3.01
N MET A 247 -3.93 16.04 3.41
CA MET A 247 -4.26 16.37 4.80
C MET A 247 -5.17 15.30 5.42
N TYR A 248 -4.84 14.87 6.63
CA TYR A 248 -5.64 13.94 7.42
C TYR A 248 -5.80 14.41 8.86
N ASP A 249 -6.89 14.00 9.52
CA ASP A 249 -7.06 14.19 10.96
C ASP A 249 -6.12 13.26 11.76
N ASP A 250 -6.20 13.32 13.09
CA ASP A 250 -5.40 12.45 13.97
C ASP A 250 -5.66 10.95 13.75
N LYS A 251 -6.84 10.60 13.24
CA LYS A 251 -7.34 9.25 12.94
C LYS A 251 -7.13 8.79 11.49
N GLU A 252 -6.39 9.56 10.69
CA GLU A 252 -6.05 9.23 9.30
C GLU A 252 -7.23 9.29 8.31
N PHE A 253 -8.28 10.06 8.63
CA PHE A 253 -9.39 10.35 7.73
C PHE A 253 -9.26 11.73 7.07
N PHE A 254 -9.82 11.85 5.86
CA PHE A 254 -9.94 13.15 5.21
C PHE A 254 -10.87 14.06 6.02
N ILE A 255 -10.53 15.35 6.02
CA ILE A 255 -11.24 16.36 6.80
C ILE A 255 -12.03 17.24 5.86
N GLU A 256 -13.35 17.27 6.06
CA GLU A 256 -14.23 18.17 5.33
C GLU A 256 -13.83 19.63 5.55
N ASN A 257 -13.78 20.39 4.46
CA ASN A 257 -13.52 21.82 4.49
C ASN A 257 -14.29 22.51 3.37
N ASP A 258 -14.77 23.73 3.61
CA ASP A 258 -15.61 24.47 2.67
C ASP A 258 -14.91 24.78 1.33
N PHE A 259 -13.57 24.76 1.33
CA PHE A 259 -12.77 24.97 0.12
C PHE A 259 -12.62 23.70 -0.73
N LYS A 260 -13.05 22.54 -0.22
CA LYS A 260 -13.03 21.22 -0.89
C LYS A 260 -11.65 20.82 -1.40
N ARG A 261 -10.59 21.22 -0.68
CA ARG A 261 -9.22 20.83 -0.98
C ARG A 261 -8.69 19.93 0.12
N TYR A 262 -8.41 18.68 -0.24
CA TYR A 262 -7.92 17.64 0.67
C TYR A 262 -6.48 17.21 0.35
N SER A 263 -5.96 17.67 -0.79
CA SER A 263 -4.59 17.49 -1.19
C SER A 263 -4.12 18.63 -2.09
N ILE A 264 -2.81 18.82 -2.17
CA ILE A 264 -2.17 19.75 -3.09
C ILE A 264 -0.90 19.14 -3.67
N GLY A 265 -0.61 19.40 -4.95
CA GLY A 265 0.48 18.74 -5.65
C GLY A 265 0.80 19.33 -7.01
N SER A 266 1.74 18.73 -7.72
CA SER A 266 2.21 19.18 -9.03
C SER A 266 1.13 19.19 -10.13
N THR A 267 0.01 18.50 -9.90
CA THR A 267 -1.14 18.45 -10.81
C THR A 267 -2.33 19.26 -10.29
N THR A 268 -2.19 20.00 -9.19
CA THR A 268 -3.27 20.86 -8.70
C THR A 268 -3.47 22.02 -9.66
N GLU A 269 -4.70 22.16 -10.16
CA GLU A 269 -5.07 23.30 -10.98
C GLU A 269 -4.87 24.62 -10.21
N GLY A 270 -4.20 25.58 -10.86
CA GLY A 270 -3.90 26.88 -10.26
C GLY A 270 -2.80 26.85 -9.20
N LEU A 271 -2.03 25.75 -9.09
CA LEU A 271 -0.79 25.76 -8.31
C LEU A 271 0.12 26.87 -8.83
N LYS A 272 0.50 27.77 -7.94
CA LYS A 272 1.33 28.94 -8.24
C LYS A 272 2.80 28.56 -8.06
N ILE A 273 3.57 28.75 -9.12
CA ILE A 273 5.03 28.70 -9.10
C ILE A 273 5.51 30.15 -8.99
N GLU A 274 6.41 30.42 -8.05
CA GLU A 274 6.96 31.76 -7.85
C GLU A 274 7.90 32.15 -9.02
N PRO A 275 8.22 33.44 -9.22
CA PRO A 275 9.07 33.87 -10.32
C PRO A 275 10.47 33.23 -10.35
N ASP A 276 11.00 32.83 -9.19
CA ASP A 276 12.28 32.11 -9.07
C ASP A 276 12.16 30.60 -9.38
N GLY A 277 10.95 30.11 -9.64
CA GLY A 277 10.66 28.70 -9.91
C GLY A 277 10.40 27.87 -8.67
N SER A 278 10.41 28.47 -7.47
CA SER A 278 10.08 27.78 -6.22
C SER A 278 8.58 27.54 -6.07
N VAL A 279 8.23 26.61 -5.18
CA VAL A 279 6.84 26.33 -4.79
C VAL A 279 6.74 26.37 -3.28
N THR A 280 5.88 27.25 -2.78
CA THR A 280 5.59 27.39 -1.34
C THR A 280 4.16 26.94 -1.08
N ILE A 281 3.98 25.90 -0.26
CA ILE A 281 2.67 25.42 0.18
C ILE A 281 2.37 26.02 1.55
N LEU A 282 1.21 26.66 1.70
CA LEU A 282 0.71 27.20 2.97
C LEU A 282 -0.17 26.15 3.64
N ILE A 283 0.12 25.79 4.88
CA ILE A 283 -0.61 24.79 5.65
C ILE A 283 -1.13 25.46 6.92
N GLN A 284 -2.42 25.78 6.95
CA GLN A 284 -3.03 26.51 8.07
C GLN A 284 -4.56 26.37 8.06
N ASN A 285 -5.18 26.57 9.22
CA ASN A 285 -6.63 26.54 9.36
C ASN A 285 -7.32 27.77 8.74
N GLU A 286 -6.77 28.96 8.98
CA GLU A 286 -7.34 30.21 8.47
C GLU A 286 -7.13 30.36 6.96
N ARG A 287 -8.18 30.77 6.25
CA ARG A 287 -8.10 31.01 4.80
C ARG A 287 -7.18 32.21 4.50
N PRO A 288 -6.07 32.05 3.76
CA PRO A 288 -5.23 33.16 3.33
C PRO A 288 -5.91 33.97 2.21
N ALA A 289 -5.37 35.16 1.94
CA ALA A 289 -5.82 36.00 0.83
C ALA A 289 -5.57 35.33 -0.54
N ASP A 290 -4.37 34.76 -0.73
CA ASP A 290 -4.02 33.94 -1.90
C ASP A 290 -4.17 32.46 -1.54
N THR A 291 -5.16 31.80 -2.14
CA THR A 291 -5.48 30.39 -1.90
C THR A 291 -4.83 29.44 -2.89
N SER A 292 -4.05 29.92 -3.88
CA SER A 292 -3.47 29.07 -4.93
C SER A 292 -2.71 27.88 -4.34
N ASN A 293 -1.84 28.14 -3.37
CA ASN A 293 -0.99 27.11 -2.74
C ASN A 293 -1.41 26.74 -1.31
N TRP A 294 -2.64 27.06 -0.91
CA TRP A 294 -3.13 26.77 0.42
C TRP A 294 -3.66 25.33 0.52
N LEU A 295 -3.23 24.60 1.56
CA LEU A 295 -3.81 23.34 2.01
C LEU A 295 -4.55 23.59 3.34
N PRO A 296 -5.89 23.53 3.36
CA PRO A 296 -6.68 23.71 4.57
C PRO A 296 -6.34 22.68 5.65
N ALA A 297 -5.97 23.15 6.84
CA ALA A 297 -5.75 22.32 8.02
C ALA A 297 -6.97 22.37 8.96
N PRO A 298 -7.23 21.33 9.78
CA PRO A 298 -8.24 21.41 10.85
C PRO A 298 -7.76 22.40 11.93
N LYS A 299 -8.56 22.63 12.97
CA LYS A 299 -8.11 23.40 14.16
C LYS A 299 -7.22 22.57 15.10
N GLY A 300 -7.46 21.25 15.15
CA GLY A 300 -6.76 20.33 16.04
C GLY A 300 -5.51 19.69 15.44
N PRO A 301 -5.02 18.60 16.03
CA PRO A 301 -3.92 17.82 15.47
C PRO A 301 -4.24 17.32 14.06
N PHE A 302 -3.21 17.25 13.23
CA PHE A 302 -3.33 16.69 11.88
C PHE A 302 -2.08 15.91 11.50
N ASN A 303 -2.18 15.17 10.40
CA ASN A 303 -1.03 14.53 9.78
C ASN A 303 -1.03 14.71 8.27
N LEU A 304 0.15 14.60 7.67
CA LEU A 304 0.38 14.81 6.26
C LEU A 304 1.01 13.57 5.64
N THR A 305 0.48 13.17 4.48
CA THR A 305 1.07 12.11 3.65
C THR A 305 1.47 12.71 2.31
N MET A 306 2.77 12.74 2.03
CA MET A 306 3.28 12.96 0.68
C MET A 306 3.14 11.66 -0.11
N ARG A 307 2.78 11.76 -1.38
CA ARG A 307 2.77 10.66 -2.34
C ARG A 307 3.66 11.03 -3.51
N LEU A 308 4.68 10.22 -3.74
CA LEU A 308 5.66 10.38 -4.80
C LEU A 308 5.43 9.27 -5.82
N TYR A 309 4.87 9.61 -7.00
CA TYR A 309 4.53 8.64 -8.04
C TYR A 309 5.65 8.57 -9.07
N GLY A 310 6.26 7.40 -9.23
CA GLY A 310 7.43 7.25 -10.10
C GLY A 310 8.70 7.80 -9.47
N SER A 311 8.98 7.46 -8.20
CA SER A 311 10.16 7.99 -7.48
C SER A 311 11.44 7.68 -8.26
N GLN A 312 12.23 8.71 -8.55
CA GLN A 312 13.51 8.55 -9.24
C GLN A 312 14.66 8.24 -8.27
N THR A 313 15.81 7.88 -8.83
CA THR A 313 17.02 7.49 -8.09
C THR A 313 17.38 8.39 -6.91
N PRO A 314 17.32 9.74 -7.00
CA PRO A 314 17.65 10.59 -5.85
C PRO A 314 16.80 10.35 -4.61
N ILE A 315 15.49 10.07 -4.78
CA ILE A 315 14.62 9.68 -3.65
C ILE A 315 15.04 8.30 -3.14
N LEU A 316 15.22 7.35 -4.07
CA LEU A 316 15.44 5.94 -3.77
C LEU A 316 16.77 5.68 -3.04
N ASN A 317 17.82 6.44 -3.35
CA ASN A 317 19.16 6.26 -2.80
C ASN A 317 19.50 7.19 -1.62
N GLY A 318 18.61 8.13 -1.26
CA GLY A 318 18.85 9.04 -0.14
C GLY A 318 19.38 10.42 -0.47
N SER A 319 19.80 10.69 -1.72
CA SER A 319 20.38 11.99 -2.06
C SER A 319 19.35 13.12 -2.14
N TYR A 320 18.07 12.78 -2.21
CA TYR A 320 16.94 13.70 -2.05
C TYR A 320 16.06 13.29 -0.88
N ARG A 321 15.72 14.26 -0.03
CA ARG A 321 14.69 14.15 1.00
C ARG A 321 13.82 15.39 0.97
N LEU A 322 12.54 15.22 1.30
CA LEU A 322 11.61 16.34 1.43
C LEU A 322 12.15 17.38 2.42
N PRO A 323 11.96 18.68 2.14
CA PRO A 323 12.25 19.73 3.10
C PRO A 323 11.36 19.57 4.33
N GLY A 324 11.88 20.02 5.47
CA GLY A 324 11.11 20.07 6.70
C GLY A 324 10.01 21.11 6.61
N ILE A 325 8.85 20.80 7.16
CA ILE A 325 7.77 21.76 7.32
C ILE A 325 8.21 22.80 8.34
N LYS A 326 8.09 24.09 8.01
CA LYS A 326 8.49 25.19 8.90
C LYS A 326 7.24 25.83 9.50
N ARG A 327 7.19 25.93 10.82
CA ARG A 327 6.25 26.81 11.50
C ARG A 327 6.63 28.28 11.26
N VAL A 328 5.65 29.16 11.06
CA VAL A 328 5.88 30.56 10.63
C VAL A 328 5.12 31.63 11.45
N ASP A 329 4.63 31.27 12.63
CA ASP A 329 4.04 32.19 13.61
C ASP A 329 4.81 32.19 14.93
#